data_AF-A0A1V5SPW5-F1
#
_entry.id   AF-A0A1V5SPW5-F1
#
_cell.length_a   1.000
_cell.length_b   1.000
_cell.length_c   1.000
_cell.angle_alpha   90.00
_cell.angle_beta   90.00
_cell.angle_gamma   90.00
#
_symmetry.space_group_name_H-M   'P 1'
#
loop_
_entity.id
_entity.type
_entity.pdbx_description
1 polymer ?
#
loop_
_entity_poly.entity_id
_entity_poly.type
_entity_poly.pdbx_seq_one_letter_code
_entity_poly.pdbx_strand_id
1 'polypeptide(L)'
;MSFEIKLGSYSFGNYVDTFEIQQDSRVEQVAIPRRHGYMSDVAYRGGMSIRIGGLIYCDDYNDTRTAFNLLKNAFNIGKANLTVFSDRQIEVQKASFTSSYEDQDLRRIRWDAELVSDAYGFEDVDQTEDENIILASPQTDVVVNPGNLETRPVIRITAGADEIASGLRVDNLTSGKYFIFNQAIPAGTYIEIDTENLTVVNNTGTNKINYFSGDFFELEAGNNSIQFTGTLAQGTLGLEAGDTILLENGDNLALEGTTKMKFTFRGKYDGV
;
A
#
# COMPACT_ATOMS: atom_id res chain seq x y z
N MET A 1 19.95 -19.46 3.49
CA MET A 1 18.98 -18.44 3.08
C MET A 1 19.71 -17.11 3.21
N SER A 2 20.10 -16.49 2.11
CA SER A 2 20.76 -15.17 2.14
C SER A 2 19.67 -14.11 2.22
N PHE A 3 19.72 -13.26 3.24
CA PHE A 3 18.85 -12.08 3.30
C PHE A 3 19.40 -11.06 2.30
N GLU A 4 18.53 -10.53 1.45
CA GLU A 4 18.91 -9.46 0.53
C GLU A 4 18.32 -8.14 1.04
N ILE A 5 19.18 -7.13 1.17
CA ILE A 5 18.79 -5.76 1.52
C ILE A 5 19.15 -4.89 0.32
N LYS A 6 18.19 -4.08 -0.15
CA LYS A 6 18.38 -3.14 -1.27
C LYS A 6 17.91 -1.75 -0.89
N LEU A 7 18.62 -0.72 -1.35
CA LEU A 7 18.15 0.65 -1.35
C LEU A 7 18.00 1.12 -2.80
N GLY A 8 16.76 1.20 -3.28
CA GLY A 8 16.47 1.37 -4.70
C GLY A 8 17.03 0.21 -5.52
N SER A 9 17.90 0.51 -6.48
CA SER A 9 18.58 -0.50 -7.30
C SER A 9 19.89 -1.03 -6.68
N TYR A 10 20.38 -0.41 -5.61
CA TYR A 10 21.64 -0.81 -4.98
C TYR A 10 21.42 -1.96 -4.00
N SER A 11 22.06 -3.10 -4.24
CA SER A 11 22.09 -4.23 -3.29
C SER A 11 23.30 -4.09 -2.38
N PHE A 12 23.07 -4.14 -1.06
CA PHE A 12 24.16 -4.07 -0.08
C PHE A 12 25.00 -5.37 -0.03
N GLY A 13 24.52 -6.46 -0.63
CA GLY A 13 25.20 -7.75 -0.66
C GLY A 13 25.60 -8.23 0.74
N ASN A 14 26.85 -8.68 0.88
CA ASN A 14 27.40 -9.16 2.16
C ASN A 14 28.06 -8.06 3.00
N TYR A 15 27.86 -6.78 2.66
CA TYR A 15 28.53 -5.69 3.37
C TYR A 15 27.80 -5.25 4.65
N VAL A 16 26.59 -5.77 4.92
CA VAL A 16 25.79 -5.40 6.11
C VAL A 16 26.16 -6.28 7.30
N ASP A 17 26.56 -5.66 8.41
CA ASP A 17 26.79 -6.33 9.69
C ASP A 17 25.74 -5.99 10.75
N THR A 18 25.06 -4.85 10.61
CA THR A 18 24.08 -4.32 11.55
C THR A 18 22.85 -3.85 10.80
N PHE A 19 21.68 -4.26 11.32
CA PHE A 19 20.37 -3.85 10.83
C PHE A 19 19.42 -3.73 12.01
N GLU A 20 19.15 -2.50 12.41
CA GLU A 20 18.30 -2.18 13.56
C GLU A 20 17.11 -1.36 13.08
N ILE A 21 15.93 -1.69 13.60
CA ILE A 21 14.69 -0.96 13.32
C ILE A 21 14.16 -0.42 14.64
N GLN A 22 13.86 0.88 14.65
CA GLN A 22 13.16 1.54 15.73
C GLN A 22 11.89 2.18 15.18
N GLN A 23 10.76 1.87 15.81
CA GLN A 23 9.49 2.52 15.53
C GLN A 23 9.18 3.46 16.69
N ASP A 24 8.94 4.73 16.39
CA ASP A 24 8.56 5.68 17.41
C ASP A 24 7.05 5.60 17.64
N SER A 25 6.62 5.41 18.88
CA SER A 25 5.22 5.52 19.27
C SER A 25 5.01 6.74 20.15
N ARG A 26 4.01 7.56 19.85
CA ARG A 26 3.62 8.69 20.69
C ARG A 26 2.31 8.39 21.39
N VAL A 27 2.30 8.51 22.70
CA VAL A 27 1.08 8.31 23.50
C VAL A 27 0.68 9.65 24.08
N GLU A 28 -0.53 10.11 23.77
CA GLU A 28 -1.07 11.31 24.40
C GLU A 28 -1.45 10.99 25.84
N GLN A 29 -0.83 11.72 26.79
CA GLN A 29 -1.00 11.51 28.22
C GLN A 29 -1.62 12.74 28.86
N VAL A 30 -2.78 12.55 29.49
CA VAL A 30 -3.48 13.58 30.26
C VAL A 30 -3.33 13.28 31.75
N ALA A 31 -2.70 14.19 32.50
CA ALA A 31 -2.58 14.05 33.94
C ALA A 31 -3.95 14.20 34.62
N ILE A 32 -4.31 13.25 35.48
CA ILE A 32 -5.57 13.33 36.23
C ILE A 32 -5.31 14.14 37.51
N PRO A 33 -6.00 15.28 37.72
CA PRO A 33 -5.79 16.09 38.92
C PRO A 33 -5.97 15.28 40.20
N ARG A 34 -5.01 15.41 41.13
CA ARG A 34 -5.03 14.78 42.48
C ARG A 34 -4.98 13.25 42.47
N ARG A 35 -4.52 12.61 41.39
CA ARG A 35 -4.22 11.17 41.35
C ARG A 35 -2.81 10.93 40.83
N HIS A 36 -2.20 9.85 41.28
CA HIS A 36 -0.98 9.35 40.64
C HIS A 36 -1.37 8.63 39.35
N GLY A 37 -0.62 8.88 38.27
CA GLY A 37 -0.86 8.28 36.95
C GLY A 37 -1.40 9.26 35.91
N TYR A 38 -1.56 8.76 34.69
CA TYR A 38 -2.03 9.48 33.52
C TYR A 38 -3.17 8.70 32.86
N MET A 39 -4.08 9.41 32.22
CA MET A 39 -4.99 8.83 31.24
C MET A 39 -4.29 8.84 29.89
N SER A 40 -4.15 7.68 29.27
CA SER A 40 -3.69 7.54 27.88
C SER A 40 -4.93 7.48 27.00
N ASP A 41 -5.12 8.45 26.12
CA ASP A 41 -6.32 8.52 25.27
C ASP A 41 -6.08 7.80 23.93
N VAL A 42 -5.07 8.25 23.18
CA VAL A 42 -4.72 7.69 21.87
C VAL A 42 -3.21 7.45 21.76
N ALA A 43 -2.86 6.27 21.23
CA ALA A 43 -1.50 5.95 20.83
C ALA A 43 -1.36 6.13 19.31
N TYR A 44 -0.44 6.98 18.89
CA TYR A 44 -0.10 7.22 17.51
C TYR A 44 1.17 6.43 17.15
N ARG A 45 1.10 5.71 16.04
CA ARG A 45 2.30 5.13 15.40
C ARG A 45 3.01 6.26 14.65
N GLY A 46 4.26 6.50 15.00
CA GLY A 46 5.12 7.46 14.31
C GLY A 46 5.85 6.79 13.14
N GLY A 47 6.73 7.57 12.52
CA GLY A 47 7.66 7.07 11.53
C GLY A 47 8.66 6.06 12.11
N MET A 48 9.41 5.44 11.21
CA MET A 48 10.44 4.46 11.56
C MET A 48 11.83 5.05 11.34
N SER A 49 12.76 4.78 12.25
CA SER A 49 14.19 4.96 12.05
C SER A 49 14.83 3.59 11.83
N ILE A 50 15.64 3.47 10.79
CA ILE A 50 16.31 2.23 10.41
C ILE A 50 17.80 2.52 10.35
N ARG A 51 18.57 1.80 11.16
CA ARG A 51 20.03 1.91 11.19
C ARG A 51 20.63 0.71 10.48
N ILE A 52 21.44 0.99 9.47
CA ILE A 52 22.16 -0.03 8.70
C ILE A 52 23.64 0.31 8.76
N GLY A 53 24.44 -0.66 9.19
CA GLY A 53 25.88 -0.53 9.25
C GLY A 53 26.57 -1.73 8.63
N GLY A 54 27.85 -1.54 8.34
CA GLY A 54 28.59 -2.52 7.59
C GLY A 54 30.07 -2.27 7.42
N LEU A 55 30.72 -3.21 6.75
CA LEU A 55 32.13 -3.16 6.38
C LEU A 55 32.29 -3.45 4.90
N ILE A 56 32.91 -2.51 4.17
CA ILE A 56 33.38 -2.76 2.80
C ILE A 56 34.83 -3.23 2.90
N TYR A 57 35.13 -4.34 2.25
CA TYR A 57 36.47 -4.89 2.11
C TYR A 57 36.68 -5.42 0.69
N CYS A 58 37.74 -4.94 0.03
CA CYS A 58 38.20 -5.44 -1.26
C CYS A 58 39.71 -5.69 -1.22
N ASP A 59 40.23 -6.43 -2.20
CA ASP A 59 41.64 -6.80 -2.26
C ASP A 59 42.55 -5.59 -2.53
N ASP A 60 42.01 -4.56 -3.21
CA ASP A 60 42.71 -3.33 -3.54
C ASP A 60 41.95 -2.05 -3.10
N TYR A 61 42.71 -0.95 -3.00
CA TYR A 61 42.21 0.36 -2.60
C TYR A 61 41.25 0.99 -3.62
N ASN A 62 41.49 0.82 -4.92
CA ASN A 62 40.66 1.42 -5.97
C ASN A 62 39.27 0.77 -6.03
N ASP A 63 39.20 -0.54 -5.85
CA ASP A 63 37.98 -1.34 -5.75
C ASP A 63 37.21 -0.96 -4.49
N THR A 64 37.89 -0.89 -3.35
CA THR A 64 37.29 -0.43 -2.08
C THR A 64 36.68 0.97 -2.24
N ARG A 65 37.43 1.90 -2.83
CA ARG A 65 36.96 3.27 -3.09
C ARG A 65 35.78 3.30 -4.08
N THR A 66 35.81 2.47 -5.11
CA THR A 66 34.73 2.38 -6.09
C THR A 66 33.45 1.86 -5.46
N ALA A 67 33.54 0.77 -4.70
CA ALA A 67 32.42 0.21 -3.95
C ALA A 67 31.83 1.23 -2.95
N PHE A 68 32.69 1.96 -2.25
CA PHE A 68 32.26 3.00 -1.31
C PHE A 68 31.60 4.21 -1.99
N ASN A 69 32.06 4.63 -3.16
CA ASN A 69 31.40 5.69 -3.93
C ASN A 69 30.02 5.24 -4.43
N LEU A 70 29.87 3.98 -4.86
CA LEU A 70 28.57 3.42 -5.24
C LEU A 70 27.61 3.40 -4.05
N LEU A 71 28.08 2.97 -2.87
CA LEU A 71 27.31 3.00 -1.62
C LEU A 71 26.84 4.44 -1.30
N LYS A 72 27.76 5.40 -1.31
CA LYS A 72 27.44 6.82 -1.06
C LYS A 72 26.43 7.37 -2.05
N ASN A 73 26.56 7.02 -3.32
CA ASN A 73 25.62 7.45 -4.35
C ASN A 73 24.22 6.90 -4.06
N ALA A 74 24.09 5.62 -3.69
CA ALA A 74 22.80 5.02 -3.32
C ALA A 74 22.10 5.79 -2.20
N PHE A 75 22.83 6.15 -1.13
CA PHE A 75 22.30 6.93 -0.01
C PHE A 75 22.02 8.42 -0.33
N ASN A 76 22.48 8.94 -1.47
CA ASN A 76 22.31 10.33 -1.87
C ASN A 76 21.21 10.54 -2.93
N ILE A 77 20.46 9.50 -3.31
CA ILE A 77 19.37 9.57 -4.30
C ILE A 77 18.16 10.37 -3.79
N GLY A 78 18.02 10.54 -2.47
CA GLY A 78 16.88 11.20 -1.84
C GLY A 78 15.97 10.17 -1.18
N LYS A 79 14.68 10.20 -1.52
CA LYS A 79 13.72 9.15 -1.12
C LYS A 79 13.92 7.92 -2.00
N ALA A 80 13.98 6.75 -1.37
CA ALA A 80 14.11 5.47 -2.07
C ALA A 80 13.47 4.34 -1.27
N ASN A 81 13.05 3.27 -1.95
CA ASN A 81 12.53 2.08 -1.27
C ASN A 81 13.69 1.26 -0.71
N LEU A 82 13.66 0.99 0.59
CA LEU A 82 14.46 -0.03 1.24
C LEU A 82 13.71 -1.35 1.19
N THR A 83 14.21 -2.31 0.42
CA THR A 83 13.65 -3.67 0.36
C THR A 83 14.42 -4.58 1.30
N VAL A 84 13.70 -5.38 2.10
CA VAL A 84 14.24 -6.35 3.04
C VAL A 84 13.57 -7.70 2.78
N PHE A 85 14.34 -8.80 2.89
CA PHE A 85 13.89 -10.19 2.65
C PHE A 85 13.24 -10.45 1.27
N SER A 86 13.49 -9.55 0.31
CA SER A 86 13.02 -9.61 -1.08
C SER A 86 11.51 -9.40 -1.28
N ASP A 87 10.68 -9.49 -0.24
CA ASP A 87 9.22 -9.40 -0.31
C ASP A 87 8.64 -8.14 0.34
N ARG A 88 9.39 -7.47 1.23
CA ARG A 88 8.93 -6.28 1.96
C ARG A 88 9.75 -5.05 1.60
N GLN A 89 9.10 -3.90 1.56
CA GLN A 89 9.74 -2.61 1.30
C GLN A 89 9.18 -1.48 2.16
N ILE A 90 9.97 -0.44 2.36
CA ILE A 90 9.56 0.80 3.01
C ILE A 90 10.23 1.99 2.33
N GLU A 91 9.50 3.07 2.07
CA GLU A 91 10.10 4.30 1.56
C GLU A 91 10.90 4.97 2.68
N VAL A 92 12.17 5.24 2.43
CA VAL A 92 13.08 5.84 3.40
C VAL A 92 13.87 6.99 2.78
N GLN A 93 14.37 7.87 3.64
CA GLN A 93 15.32 8.91 3.29
C GLN A 93 16.50 8.87 4.26
N LYS A 94 17.71 9.13 3.76
CA LYS A 94 18.91 9.24 4.60
C LYS A 94 18.80 10.41 5.58
N ALA A 95 18.90 10.12 6.87
CA ALA A 95 19.06 11.10 7.94
C ALA A 95 20.54 11.37 8.22
N SER A 96 21.36 10.33 8.39
CA SER A 96 22.78 10.46 8.66
C SER A 96 23.61 9.37 7.97
N PHE A 97 24.89 9.65 7.71
CA PHE A 97 25.84 8.68 7.17
C PHE A 97 27.23 9.00 7.68
N THR A 98 27.87 8.01 8.30
CA THR A 98 29.24 8.11 8.81
C THR A 98 30.08 6.98 8.24
N SER A 99 31.39 7.22 8.14
CA SER A 99 32.34 6.23 7.64
C SER A 99 33.73 6.47 8.20
N SER A 100 34.47 5.41 8.48
CA SER A 100 35.86 5.46 8.90
C SER A 100 36.68 4.36 8.23
N TYR A 101 37.94 4.65 7.95
CA TYR A 101 38.91 3.62 7.52
C TYR A 101 39.42 2.88 8.76
N GLU A 102 39.44 1.56 8.72
CA GLU A 102 39.94 0.73 9.83
C GLU A 102 41.43 0.35 9.68
N ASP A 103 41.99 0.50 8.48
CA ASP A 103 43.34 0.10 8.14
C ASP A 103 44.17 1.25 7.53
N GLN A 104 45.50 1.13 7.66
CA GLN A 104 46.43 2.10 7.05
C GLN A 104 46.46 1.98 5.52
N ASP A 105 46.16 0.79 4.99
CA ASP A 105 46.10 0.52 3.56
C ASP A 105 44.80 0.98 2.89
N LEU A 106 43.85 1.51 3.68
CA LEU A 106 42.57 2.05 3.22
C LEU A 106 41.68 1.05 2.45
N ARG A 107 41.84 -0.26 2.71
CA ARG A 107 41.06 -1.33 2.06
C ARG A 107 39.85 -1.74 2.88
N ARG A 108 39.70 -1.22 4.11
CA ARG A 108 38.59 -1.51 5.01
C ARG A 108 37.88 -0.23 5.43
N ILE A 109 36.62 -0.10 5.03
CA ILE A 109 35.78 1.04 5.37
C ILE A 109 34.58 0.55 6.17
N ARG A 110 34.53 0.92 7.46
CA ARG A 110 33.31 0.77 8.26
C ARG A 110 32.39 1.94 7.94
N TRP A 111 31.11 1.65 7.80
CA TRP A 111 30.08 2.65 7.53
C TRP A 111 28.84 2.39 8.39
N ASP A 112 28.11 3.46 8.65
CA ASP A 112 26.89 3.45 9.44
C ASP A 112 25.95 4.52 8.88
N ALA A 113 24.71 4.14 8.60
CA ALA A 113 23.70 4.99 8.02
C ALA A 113 22.42 4.92 8.85
N GLU A 114 21.83 6.08 9.10
CA GLU A 114 20.50 6.19 9.66
C GLU A 114 19.54 6.65 8.56
N LEU A 115 18.45 5.90 8.42
CA LEU A 115 17.38 6.11 7.48
C LEU A 115 16.10 6.41 8.25
N VAL A 116 15.30 7.35 7.77
CA VAL A 116 14.00 7.69 8.37
C VAL A 116 12.89 7.48 7.35
N SER A 117 11.75 6.99 7.81
CA SER A 117 10.53 6.82 7.04
C SER A 117 9.39 7.60 7.68
N ASP A 118 8.55 8.20 6.85
CA ASP A 118 7.27 8.77 7.27
C ASP A 118 6.22 7.65 7.52
N ALA A 119 6.44 6.46 6.96
CA ALA A 119 5.57 5.30 7.12
C ALA A 119 5.84 4.60 8.45
N TYR A 120 4.79 3.95 8.97
CA TYR A 120 4.81 3.25 10.26
C TYR A 120 4.96 1.73 10.14
N GLY A 121 5.15 1.21 8.92
CA GLY A 121 5.29 -0.23 8.66
C GLY A 121 5.86 -0.52 7.28
N PHE A 122 6.28 -1.77 7.07
CA PHE A 122 6.72 -2.27 5.76
C PHE A 122 5.51 -2.64 4.92
N GLU A 123 5.60 -2.44 3.61
CA GLU A 123 4.62 -2.87 2.63
C GLU A 123 5.13 -4.10 1.86
N ASP A 124 4.21 -4.94 1.41
CA ASP A 124 4.54 -5.93 0.38
C ASP A 124 5.08 -5.25 -0.89
N VAL A 125 6.08 -5.86 -1.52
CA VAL A 125 6.58 -5.42 -2.84
C VAL A 125 5.49 -5.59 -3.89
N ASP A 126 4.81 -6.74 -3.84
CA ASP A 126 3.72 -7.08 -4.72
C ASP A 126 2.41 -6.45 -4.25
N GLN A 127 1.62 -6.01 -5.23
CA GLN A 127 0.30 -5.46 -4.97
C GLN A 127 -0.74 -6.57 -5.01
N THR A 128 -1.64 -6.59 -4.03
CA THR A 128 -2.82 -7.45 -4.04
C THR A 128 -3.95 -6.76 -4.81
N GLU A 129 -4.61 -7.52 -5.69
CA GLU A 129 -5.77 -7.10 -6.43
C GLU A 129 -6.95 -8.02 -6.12
N ASP A 130 -8.07 -7.45 -5.72
CA ASP A 130 -9.33 -8.16 -5.49
C ASP A 130 -10.42 -7.51 -6.33
N GLU A 131 -10.93 -8.22 -7.33
CA GLU A 131 -11.95 -7.75 -8.26
C GLU A 131 -13.23 -8.57 -8.08
N ASN A 132 -14.29 -7.88 -7.63
CA ASN A 132 -15.60 -8.47 -7.40
C ASN A 132 -16.60 -7.99 -8.45
N ILE A 133 -17.39 -8.92 -8.98
CA ILE A 133 -18.50 -8.62 -9.90
C ILE A 133 -19.72 -8.26 -9.07
N ILE A 134 -20.34 -7.12 -9.37
CA ILE A 134 -21.53 -6.65 -8.65
C ILE A 134 -22.79 -7.07 -9.42
N LEU A 135 -23.56 -7.98 -8.84
CA LEU A 135 -24.77 -8.60 -9.41
C LEU A 135 -26.06 -8.11 -8.74
N ALA A 136 -25.96 -7.54 -7.54
CA ALA A 136 -27.12 -7.08 -6.77
C ALA A 136 -26.81 -5.76 -6.03
N SER A 137 -27.88 -5.10 -5.60
CA SER A 137 -27.79 -3.88 -4.80
C SER A 137 -28.85 -3.94 -3.69
N PRO A 138 -28.47 -3.98 -2.41
CA PRO A 138 -27.09 -4.03 -1.92
C PRO A 138 -26.40 -5.39 -2.20
N GLN A 139 -25.07 -5.39 -2.37
CA GLN A 139 -24.22 -6.59 -2.39
C GLN A 139 -23.10 -6.43 -1.37
N THR A 140 -22.73 -7.51 -0.69
CA THR A 140 -21.64 -7.53 0.29
C THR A 140 -20.60 -8.57 -0.10
N ASP A 141 -19.35 -8.11 -0.24
CA ASP A 141 -18.18 -8.91 -0.57
C ASP A 141 -17.16 -8.82 0.57
N VAL A 142 -16.24 -9.79 0.63
CA VAL A 142 -15.17 -9.82 1.64
C VAL A 142 -13.84 -9.56 0.97
N VAL A 143 -13.16 -8.49 1.37
CA VAL A 143 -11.81 -8.13 0.93
C VAL A 143 -10.82 -8.50 2.02
N VAL A 144 -9.77 -9.25 1.68
CA VAL A 144 -8.78 -9.73 2.67
C VAL A 144 -7.50 -8.89 2.59
N ASN A 145 -7.18 -8.18 3.68
CA ASN A 145 -5.87 -7.57 3.86
C ASN A 145 -4.91 -8.61 4.50
N PRO A 146 -3.89 -9.11 3.79
CA PRO A 146 -2.96 -10.11 4.31
C PRO A 146 -1.98 -9.54 5.34
N GLY A 147 -1.85 -8.22 5.41
CA GLY A 147 -1.02 -7.51 6.37
C GLY A 147 -1.52 -7.64 7.81
N ASN A 148 -0.64 -7.34 8.77
CA ASN A 148 -1.00 -7.26 10.18
C ASN A 148 -1.30 -5.81 10.64
N LEU A 149 -1.22 -4.85 9.72
CA LEU A 149 -1.60 -3.45 9.90
C LEU A 149 -2.72 -3.07 8.93
N GLU A 150 -3.40 -1.97 9.24
CA GLU A 150 -4.37 -1.36 8.33
C GLU A 150 -3.70 -0.90 7.03
N THR A 151 -4.41 -0.99 5.92
CA THR A 151 -3.93 -0.51 4.62
C THR A 151 -4.97 0.37 3.95
N ARG A 152 -4.52 1.30 3.11
CA ARG A 152 -5.35 2.27 2.42
C ARG A 152 -5.48 1.86 0.96
N PRO A 153 -6.61 1.26 0.54
CA PRO A 153 -6.74 0.76 -0.82
C PRO A 153 -6.98 1.88 -1.85
N VAL A 154 -6.62 1.60 -3.10
CA VAL A 154 -7.19 2.25 -4.27
C VAL A 154 -8.40 1.46 -4.72
N ILE A 155 -9.58 2.08 -4.69
CA ILE A 155 -10.86 1.47 -5.01
C ILE A 155 -11.27 1.95 -6.40
N ARG A 156 -11.41 1.02 -7.35
CA ARG A 156 -11.90 1.31 -8.70
C ARG A 156 -13.28 0.70 -8.90
N ILE A 157 -14.24 1.52 -9.26
CA ILE A 157 -15.61 1.09 -9.56
C ILE A 157 -15.84 1.32 -11.05
N THR A 158 -16.05 0.23 -11.79
CA THR A 158 -16.23 0.23 -13.23
C THR A 158 -17.69 -0.04 -13.55
N ALA A 159 -18.33 0.88 -14.26
CA ALA A 159 -19.67 0.67 -14.81
C ALA A 159 -19.62 -0.34 -15.95
N GLY A 160 -20.57 -1.27 -15.95
CA GLY A 160 -20.69 -2.29 -16.98
C GLY A 160 -21.21 -1.76 -18.31
N ALA A 161 -22.10 -2.52 -18.94
CA ALA A 161 -22.78 -2.16 -20.19
C ALA A 161 -23.71 -0.95 -20.03
N ASP A 162 -24.19 -0.73 -18.80
CA ASP A 162 -25.06 0.37 -18.45
C ASP A 162 -24.39 1.33 -17.45
N GLU A 163 -24.91 2.56 -17.36
CA GLU A 163 -24.41 3.53 -16.38
C GLU A 163 -24.77 3.13 -14.95
N ILE A 164 -23.91 3.52 -14.00
CA ILE A 164 -24.27 3.53 -12.58
C ILE A 164 -24.86 4.91 -12.28
N ALA A 165 -26.09 4.95 -11.78
CA ALA A 165 -26.75 6.22 -11.43
C ALA A 165 -26.02 6.97 -10.30
N SER A 166 -26.32 8.26 -10.14
CA SER A 166 -25.78 9.06 -9.03
C SER A 166 -26.25 8.55 -7.66
N GLY A 167 -25.45 8.82 -6.63
CA GLY A 167 -25.76 8.39 -5.26
C GLY A 167 -25.30 6.98 -4.95
N LEU A 168 -24.32 6.48 -5.71
CA LEU A 168 -23.61 5.24 -5.39
C LEU A 168 -22.99 5.34 -4.01
N ARG A 169 -23.17 4.32 -3.17
CA ARG A 169 -22.62 4.24 -1.82
C ARG A 169 -21.80 2.96 -1.64
N VAL A 170 -20.66 3.08 -0.97
CA VAL A 170 -19.83 1.95 -0.55
C VAL A 170 -19.55 2.07 0.94
N ASP A 171 -19.88 1.01 1.68
CA ASP A 171 -19.73 0.92 3.12
C ASP A 171 -18.67 -0.14 3.46
N ASN A 172 -17.67 0.22 4.28
CA ASN A 172 -16.86 -0.77 4.98
C ASN A 172 -17.57 -1.10 6.30
N LEU A 173 -18.29 -2.22 6.31
CA LEU A 173 -19.06 -2.67 7.48
C LEU A 173 -18.17 -3.07 8.66
N THR A 174 -16.90 -3.39 8.41
CA THR A 174 -15.92 -3.72 9.47
C THR A 174 -15.52 -2.45 10.25
N SER A 175 -15.12 -1.38 9.54
CA SER A 175 -14.70 -0.12 10.18
C SER A 175 -15.85 0.85 10.47
N GLY A 176 -17.03 0.61 9.91
CA GLY A 176 -18.20 1.48 9.99
C GLY A 176 -18.11 2.76 9.17
N LYS A 177 -17.04 2.93 8.38
CA LYS A 177 -16.80 4.07 7.49
C LYS A 177 -17.48 3.85 6.13
N TYR A 178 -17.86 4.93 5.44
CA TYR A 178 -18.50 4.82 4.13
C TYR A 178 -18.22 6.04 3.26
N PHE A 179 -18.40 5.90 1.95
CA PHE A 179 -18.47 7.04 1.04
C PHE A 179 -19.65 6.94 0.09
N ILE A 180 -20.00 8.10 -0.49
CA ILE A 180 -21.03 8.27 -1.50
C ILE A 180 -20.44 9.05 -2.66
N PHE A 181 -20.71 8.59 -3.89
CA PHE A 181 -20.39 9.27 -5.14
C PHE A 181 -21.66 9.78 -5.83
N ASN A 182 -21.81 11.10 -5.88
CA ASN A 182 -23.02 11.81 -6.33
C ASN A 182 -22.96 12.26 -7.80
N GLN A 183 -22.33 11.46 -8.66
CA GLN A 183 -22.33 11.64 -10.11
C GLN A 183 -22.52 10.27 -10.78
N ALA A 184 -23.27 10.25 -11.88
CA ALA A 184 -23.41 9.03 -12.67
C ALA A 184 -22.05 8.62 -13.26
N ILE A 185 -21.79 7.31 -13.30
CA ILE A 185 -20.59 6.73 -13.92
C ILE A 185 -21.04 6.14 -15.26
N PRO A 186 -20.65 6.75 -16.40
CA PRO A 186 -21.06 6.28 -17.72
C PRO A 186 -20.64 4.82 -17.98
N ALA A 187 -21.45 4.10 -18.75
CA ALA A 187 -21.16 2.74 -19.19
C ALA A 187 -19.73 2.58 -19.74
N GLY A 188 -19.05 1.50 -19.36
CA GLY A 188 -17.68 1.19 -19.77
C GLY A 188 -16.60 2.12 -19.19
N THR A 189 -16.95 3.06 -18.31
CA THR A 189 -15.99 3.95 -17.63
C THR A 189 -15.84 3.57 -16.15
N TYR A 190 -14.87 4.17 -15.49
CA TYR A 190 -14.63 3.95 -14.06
C TYR A 190 -14.42 5.25 -13.30
N ILE A 191 -14.67 5.15 -11.99
CA ILE A 191 -14.17 6.08 -10.98
C ILE A 191 -13.13 5.37 -10.12
N GLU A 192 -12.06 6.06 -9.80
CA GLU A 192 -10.99 5.60 -8.93
C GLU A 192 -10.93 6.51 -7.70
N ILE A 193 -10.94 5.89 -6.52
CA ILE A 193 -10.86 6.51 -5.21
C ILE A 193 -9.57 6.02 -4.55
N ASP A 194 -8.58 6.89 -4.45
CA ASP A 194 -7.34 6.62 -3.74
C ASP A 194 -7.47 7.10 -2.29
N THR A 195 -7.56 6.15 -1.35
CA THR A 195 -7.77 6.44 0.07
C THR A 195 -6.49 6.85 0.81
N GLU A 196 -5.31 6.66 0.19
CA GLU A 196 -4.03 7.07 0.74
C GLU A 196 -3.72 8.51 0.32
N ASN A 197 -3.85 8.81 -0.97
CA ASN A 197 -3.61 10.16 -1.51
C ASN A 197 -4.83 11.08 -1.43
N LEU A 198 -5.97 10.58 -0.95
CA LEU A 198 -7.23 11.31 -0.80
C LEU A 198 -7.72 11.92 -2.12
N THR A 199 -7.61 11.16 -3.21
CA THR A 199 -7.98 11.62 -4.55
C THR A 199 -9.15 10.82 -5.11
N VAL A 200 -9.92 11.46 -5.99
CA VAL A 200 -11.03 10.84 -6.71
C VAL A 200 -10.94 11.28 -8.16
N VAL A 201 -10.71 10.35 -9.08
CA VAL A 201 -10.51 10.64 -10.51
C VAL A 201 -11.34 9.71 -11.39
N ASN A 202 -11.78 10.21 -12.53
CA ASN A 202 -12.42 9.36 -13.55
C ASN A 202 -11.36 8.68 -14.45
N ASN A 203 -11.84 7.87 -15.39
CA ASN A 203 -11.02 7.19 -16.40
C ASN A 203 -10.14 8.09 -17.29
N THR A 204 -10.33 9.41 -17.30
CA THR A 204 -9.50 10.38 -18.04
C THR A 204 -8.54 11.14 -17.13
N GLY A 205 -8.42 10.75 -15.86
CA GLY A 205 -7.58 11.44 -14.86
C GLY A 205 -8.12 12.79 -14.39
N THR A 206 -9.37 13.12 -14.70
CA THR A 206 -10.01 14.36 -14.26
C THR A 206 -10.47 14.22 -12.81
N ASN A 207 -10.13 15.21 -11.98
CA ASN A 207 -10.54 15.26 -10.58
C ASN A 207 -12.08 15.34 -10.43
N LYS A 208 -12.63 14.45 -9.60
CA LYS A 208 -14.05 14.30 -9.29
C LYS A 208 -14.37 14.42 -7.79
N ILE A 209 -13.45 14.94 -6.97
CA ILE A 209 -13.61 15.07 -5.51
C ILE A 209 -14.87 15.85 -5.10
N ASN A 210 -15.33 16.81 -5.91
CA ASN A 210 -16.54 17.58 -5.64
C ASN A 210 -17.84 16.74 -5.64
N TYR A 211 -17.79 15.52 -6.18
CA TYR A 211 -18.92 14.58 -6.17
C TYR A 211 -18.79 13.52 -5.09
N PHE A 212 -17.69 13.51 -4.33
CA PHE A 212 -17.41 12.56 -3.26
C PHE A 212 -17.85 13.14 -1.90
N SER A 213 -18.48 12.32 -1.07
CA SER A 213 -18.81 12.65 0.32
C SER A 213 -18.65 11.44 1.23
N GLY A 214 -18.25 11.64 2.48
CA GLY A 214 -17.99 10.56 3.43
C GLY A 214 -16.49 10.42 3.69
N ASP A 215 -16.06 9.18 3.93
CA ASP A 215 -14.72 8.85 4.42
C ASP A 215 -13.85 8.18 3.36
N PHE A 216 -12.55 8.48 3.38
CA PHE A 216 -11.53 7.63 2.79
C PHE A 216 -11.15 6.55 3.81
N PHE A 217 -11.82 5.39 3.73
CA PHE A 217 -11.66 4.33 4.71
C PHE A 217 -10.41 3.47 4.49
N GLU A 218 -9.96 2.81 5.55
CA GLU A 218 -8.90 1.81 5.54
C GLU A 218 -9.49 0.39 5.53
N LEU A 219 -8.66 -0.59 5.15
CA LEU A 219 -8.90 -2.01 5.37
C LEU A 219 -8.15 -2.43 6.62
N GLU A 220 -8.87 -2.93 7.63
CA GLU A 220 -8.28 -3.53 8.83
C GLU A 220 -7.52 -4.81 8.46
N ALA A 221 -6.66 -5.30 9.34
CA ALA A 221 -5.96 -6.57 9.13
C ALA A 221 -6.96 -7.74 9.04
N GLY A 222 -6.78 -8.63 8.06
CA GLY A 222 -7.68 -9.75 7.83
C GLY A 222 -8.91 -9.38 6.98
N ASN A 223 -10.08 -9.94 7.35
CA ASN A 223 -11.28 -9.87 6.53
C ASN A 223 -12.06 -8.57 6.73
N ASN A 224 -12.29 -7.82 5.64
CA ASN A 224 -13.08 -6.61 5.61
C ASN A 224 -14.37 -6.84 4.82
N SER A 225 -15.52 -6.59 5.45
CA SER A 225 -16.83 -6.76 4.81
C SER A 225 -17.22 -5.46 4.10
N ILE A 226 -17.22 -5.44 2.78
CA ILE A 226 -17.52 -4.25 1.98
C ILE A 226 -18.89 -4.40 1.32
N GLN A 227 -19.78 -3.43 1.54
CA GLN A 227 -21.10 -3.39 0.94
C GLN A 227 -21.18 -2.32 -0.14
N PHE A 228 -21.60 -2.71 -1.33
CA PHE A 228 -21.94 -1.83 -2.43
C PHE A 228 -23.46 -1.60 -2.47
N THR A 229 -23.88 -0.34 -2.57
CA THR A 229 -25.28 0.05 -2.79
C THR A 229 -25.34 1.08 -3.91
N GLY A 230 -25.87 0.70 -5.06
CA GLY A 230 -26.07 1.60 -6.20
C GLY A 230 -27.14 1.09 -7.14
N THR A 231 -27.73 1.96 -7.96
CA THR A 231 -28.64 1.51 -9.01
C THR A 231 -27.81 0.86 -10.10
N LEU A 232 -27.85 -0.48 -10.14
CA LEU A 232 -27.32 -1.25 -11.25
C LEU A 232 -28.40 -1.25 -12.33
N ALA A 233 -28.07 -0.80 -13.52
CA ALA A 233 -28.91 -1.15 -14.65
C ALA A 233 -28.67 -2.64 -14.94
N GLN A 234 -29.77 -3.40 -14.89
CA GLN A 234 -29.75 -4.82 -15.19
C GLN A 234 -29.70 -4.94 -16.71
N GLY A 235 -28.53 -5.28 -17.25
CA GLY A 235 -28.44 -5.80 -18.61
C GLY A 235 -29.40 -6.97 -18.74
N THR A 236 -30.54 -6.75 -19.40
CA THR A 236 -31.48 -7.83 -19.67
C THR A 236 -30.85 -8.66 -20.77
N LEU A 237 -30.41 -9.88 -20.46
CA LEU A 237 -30.13 -10.89 -21.48
C LEU A 237 -31.47 -11.17 -22.19
N GLY A 238 -31.67 -10.54 -23.35
CA GLY A 238 -32.81 -10.77 -24.21
C GLY A 238 -32.73 -12.16 -24.83
N LEU A 239 -33.01 -13.19 -24.03
CA LEU A 239 -33.17 -14.54 -24.53
C LEU A 239 -34.62 -14.69 -24.99
N GLU A 240 -34.81 -14.90 -26.29
CA GLU A 240 -36.11 -15.25 -26.82
C GLU A 240 -36.40 -16.75 -26.56
N ALA A 241 -37.68 -17.12 -26.53
CA ALA A 241 -38.07 -18.51 -26.34
C ALA A 241 -37.58 -19.36 -27.53
N GLY A 242 -36.48 -20.10 -27.33
CA GLY A 242 -35.81 -20.90 -28.36
C GLY A 242 -34.30 -20.72 -28.41
N ASP A 243 -33.77 -19.68 -27.75
CA ASP A 243 -32.33 -19.45 -27.72
C ASP A 243 -31.63 -20.52 -26.87
N THR A 244 -30.62 -21.17 -27.47
CA THR A 244 -29.79 -22.17 -26.80
C THR A 244 -28.40 -21.58 -26.60
N ILE A 245 -28.01 -21.36 -25.34
CA ILE A 245 -26.63 -20.95 -25.02
C ILE A 245 -25.74 -22.19 -25.07
N LEU A 246 -24.88 -22.26 -26.09
CA LEU A 246 -23.84 -23.28 -26.18
C LEU A 246 -22.57 -22.71 -25.54
N LEU A 247 -22.28 -23.13 -24.30
CA LEU A 247 -20.99 -22.88 -23.67
C LEU A 247 -20.01 -23.94 -24.20
N GLU A 248 -19.11 -23.55 -25.10
CA GLU A 248 -18.03 -24.45 -25.52
C GLU A 248 -16.97 -24.53 -24.40
N ASN A 249 -16.74 -25.73 -23.88
CA ASN A 249 -15.55 -26.12 -23.12
C ASN A 249 -15.17 -25.24 -21.90
N GLY A 250 -16.01 -25.17 -20.88
CA GLY A 250 -15.57 -24.77 -19.52
C GLY A 250 -15.05 -23.34 -19.37
N ASP A 251 -15.19 -22.51 -20.40
CA ASP A 251 -14.96 -21.08 -20.28
C ASP A 251 -16.08 -20.48 -19.43
N ASN A 252 -15.69 -19.89 -18.30
CA ASN A 252 -16.57 -18.98 -17.59
C ASN A 252 -16.94 -17.88 -18.59
N LEU A 253 -18.23 -17.71 -18.86
CA LEU A 253 -18.75 -16.60 -19.63
C LEU A 253 -18.22 -15.32 -18.97
N ALA A 254 -17.16 -14.73 -19.52
CA ALA A 254 -16.73 -13.41 -19.14
C ALA A 254 -17.90 -12.53 -19.53
N LEU A 255 -18.72 -12.16 -18.55
CA LEU A 255 -19.82 -11.22 -18.74
C LEU A 255 -19.20 -9.86 -19.03
N GLU A 256 -18.73 -9.68 -20.27
CA GLU A 256 -18.34 -8.38 -20.79
C GLU A 256 -19.52 -7.42 -20.56
N GLY A 257 -19.28 -6.35 -19.81
CA GLY A 257 -20.33 -5.41 -19.44
C GLY A 257 -20.99 -5.63 -18.08
N THR A 258 -20.45 -6.43 -17.16
CA THR A 258 -20.87 -6.35 -15.75
C THR A 258 -20.21 -5.20 -15.02
N THR A 259 -20.94 -4.59 -14.08
CA THR A 259 -20.36 -3.67 -13.09
C THR A 259 -19.39 -4.40 -12.18
N LYS A 260 -18.23 -3.79 -11.93
CA LYS A 260 -17.15 -4.38 -11.14
C LYS A 260 -16.64 -3.39 -10.10
N MET A 261 -16.19 -3.92 -8.97
CA MET A 261 -15.47 -3.18 -7.94
C MET A 261 -14.14 -3.87 -7.68
N LYS A 262 -13.04 -3.13 -7.86
CA LYS A 262 -11.68 -3.62 -7.69
C LYS A 262 -10.99 -2.87 -6.55
N PHE A 263 -10.38 -3.60 -5.64
CA PHE A 263 -9.50 -3.09 -4.60
C PHE A 263 -8.06 -3.40 -4.99
N THR A 264 -7.20 -2.39 -4.88
CA THR A 264 -5.77 -2.51 -5.18
C THR A 264 -5.01 -1.98 -3.96
N PHE A 265 -4.23 -2.82 -3.29
CA PHE A 265 -3.54 -2.44 -2.04
C PHE A 265 -2.30 -3.31 -1.78
N ARG A 266 -1.47 -2.89 -0.83
CA ARG A 266 -0.34 -3.67 -0.32
C ARG A 266 -0.58 -4.00 1.15
N GLY A 267 -0.25 -5.22 1.55
CA GLY A 267 -0.26 -5.59 2.97
C GLY A 267 0.76 -4.75 3.73
N LYS A 268 0.38 -4.19 4.88
CA LYS A 268 1.28 -3.45 5.77
C LYS A 268 1.65 -4.33 6.98
N TYR A 269 2.92 -4.27 7.39
CA TYR A 269 3.49 -5.11 8.45
C TYR A 269 4.24 -4.29 9.51
N ASP A 270 3.98 -4.62 10.78
CA ASP A 270 4.68 -4.09 11.95
C ASP A 270 6.05 -4.76 12.13
N GLY A 271 6.94 -4.53 11.16
CA GLY A 271 8.28 -5.10 11.12
C GLY A 271 8.53 -6.05 9.95
N VAL A 272 9.71 -6.69 10.01
CA VAL A 272 10.23 -7.56 8.96
C VAL A 272 9.99 -9.03 9.26
#